data_AF-A0A644VD54-F1
#
_entry.id   AF-A0A644VD54-F1
#
_cell.length_a   1.000
_cell.length_b   1.000
_cell.length_c   1.000
_cell.angle_alpha   90.00
_cell.angle_beta   90.00
_cell.angle_gamma   90.00
#
_symmetry.space_group_name_H-M   'P 1'
#
loop_
_entity.id
_entity.type
_entity.pdbx_description
1 polymer ?
#
loop_
_entity_poly.entity_id
_entity_poly.type
_entity_poly.pdbx_seq_one_letter_code
_entity_poly.pdbx_strand_id
1 'polypeptide(L)'
;MPIKGVTGVVRLPRLGKVRLGVKKENASGISYPCPTDHFICPEEVRKVFGDKPKELRIMFPTDDQTQWASQFLRCYSATRGLVCRGDGETAVAKIDTRTGEIANRDSVETEMKEITCNPAKCTFYQVARCRRVMNLQFLLPDCPGFGVYQLDTSSFYSIVNINSSLELIRGTCGRLSMIPLSLKLVEQEVQPEGKKKTVRVLSMTAPYSLVEIQRYAQIPPGQVLLLPPPDNEAPDDLFPDEILGKEEPPKTILGSDKELMLLWDRVKSKVWQMAMQDYQVSNWFQKNCNLEVHITDFDLLTPPNRIKAEYLENFLKTLERYTDRS
;
A
#
# COMPACT_ATOMS: atom_id res chain seq x y z
N MET A 1 -6.04 8.52 -44.13
CA MET A 1 -6.15 7.48 -43.07
C MET A 1 -5.88 8.13 -41.73
N PRO A 2 -6.68 7.87 -40.70
CA PRO A 2 -6.41 8.37 -39.35
C PRO A 2 -5.14 7.73 -38.76
N ILE A 3 -4.43 8.48 -37.90
CA ILE A 3 -3.22 7.99 -37.24
C ILE A 3 -3.60 6.88 -36.26
N LYS A 4 -3.10 5.67 -36.52
CA LYS A 4 -3.28 4.50 -35.65
C LYS A 4 -2.69 4.78 -34.27
N GLY A 5 -3.44 4.49 -33.21
CA GLY A 5 -3.01 4.73 -31.83
C GLY A 5 -3.11 6.17 -31.32
N VAL A 6 -3.54 7.13 -32.17
CA VAL A 6 -3.78 8.53 -31.75
C VAL A 6 -5.24 8.91 -31.95
N THR A 7 -5.81 8.61 -33.12
CA THR A 7 -7.15 9.11 -33.50
C THR A 7 -8.29 8.50 -32.67
N GLY A 8 -8.08 7.32 -32.07
CA GLY A 8 -9.04 6.70 -31.15
C GLY A 8 -8.83 7.05 -29.68
N VAL A 9 -7.82 7.86 -29.35
CA VAL A 9 -7.45 8.14 -27.96
C VAL A 9 -8.19 9.38 -27.45
N VAL A 10 -9.38 9.18 -26.89
CA VAL A 10 -10.16 10.25 -26.26
C VAL A 10 -9.93 10.20 -24.75
N ARG A 11 -9.22 11.20 -24.20
CA ARG A 11 -8.93 11.27 -22.75
C ARG A 11 -9.88 12.22 -22.04
N LEU A 12 -10.46 11.77 -20.94
CA LEU A 12 -11.15 12.67 -20.01
C LEU A 12 -10.13 13.58 -19.29
N PRO A 13 -10.39 14.89 -19.13
CA PRO A 13 -9.53 15.74 -18.34
C PRO A 13 -9.66 15.40 -16.85
N ARG A 14 -8.58 15.56 -16.08
CA ARG A 14 -8.65 15.50 -14.62
C ARG A 14 -9.09 16.87 -14.10
N LEU A 15 -10.20 16.91 -13.37
CA LEU A 15 -10.76 18.15 -12.81
C LEU A 15 -10.14 18.49 -11.45
N GLY A 16 -9.88 17.48 -10.62
CA GLY A 16 -9.31 17.70 -9.30
C GLY A 16 -8.93 16.43 -8.55
N LYS A 17 -8.44 16.63 -7.32
CA LYS A 17 -8.02 15.56 -6.42
C LYS A 17 -8.80 15.65 -5.10
N VAL A 18 -9.37 14.52 -4.68
CA VAL A 18 -10.03 14.35 -3.39
C VAL A 18 -9.03 13.72 -2.42
N ARG A 19 -8.84 14.33 -1.25
CA ARG A 19 -7.88 13.87 -0.22
C ARG A 19 -8.59 13.28 0.99
N LEU A 20 -7.89 12.40 1.70
CA LEU A 20 -8.40 11.71 2.91
C LEU A 20 -7.86 12.28 4.23
N GLY A 21 -6.97 13.27 4.15
CA GLY A 21 -6.33 13.87 5.31
C GLY A 21 -5.74 15.24 5.02
N VAL A 22 -5.49 15.98 6.10
CA VAL A 22 -4.83 17.29 6.07
C VAL A 22 -3.40 17.15 6.58
N LYS A 23 -2.49 18.00 6.08
CA LYS A 23 -1.20 18.22 6.74
C LYS A 23 -1.45 18.99 8.04
N LYS A 24 -0.93 18.50 9.16
CA LYS A 24 -0.89 19.21 10.45
C LYS A 24 0.55 19.40 10.87
N GLU A 25 0.85 20.53 11.49
CA GLU A 25 2.18 20.79 12.06
C GLU A 25 2.19 20.45 13.56
N ASN A 26 3.27 19.84 14.03
CA ASN A 26 3.51 19.70 15.46
C ASN A 26 4.15 20.98 16.04
N ALA A 27 4.29 21.05 17.38
CA ALA A 27 4.91 22.20 18.06
C ALA A 27 6.38 22.45 17.66
N SER A 28 7.02 21.50 16.97
CA SER A 28 8.39 21.59 16.45
C SER A 28 8.45 21.97 14.97
N GLY A 29 7.33 22.33 14.34
CA GLY A 29 7.24 22.74 12.93
C GLY A 29 7.32 21.58 11.93
N ILE A 30 7.25 20.33 12.39
CA ILE A 30 7.23 19.14 11.53
C ILE A 30 5.80 18.87 11.08
N SER A 31 5.59 18.84 9.76
CA SER A 31 4.30 18.50 9.16
C SER A 31 4.10 16.99 9.18
N TYR A 32 2.88 16.56 9.49
CA TYR A 32 2.50 15.15 9.44
C TYR A 32 1.07 15.01 8.89
N PRO A 33 0.80 13.95 8.12
CA PRO A 33 -0.52 13.69 7.59
C PRO A 33 -1.46 13.25 8.71
N CYS A 34 -2.59 13.94 8.83
CA CYS A 34 -3.63 13.65 9.80
C CYS A 34 -4.91 13.24 9.05
N PRO A 35 -5.37 11.99 9.19
CA PRO A 35 -6.60 11.54 8.52
C PRO A 35 -7.82 12.28 9.04
N THR A 36 -8.72 12.69 8.14
CA THR A 36 -9.97 13.38 8.48
C THR A 36 -11.15 12.40 8.61
N ASP A 37 -12.30 12.89 9.06
CA ASP A 37 -13.57 12.12 9.12
C ASP A 37 -14.48 12.37 7.92
N HIS A 38 -14.00 13.15 6.95
CA HIS A 38 -14.69 13.58 5.75
C HIS A 38 -13.67 13.70 4.60
N PHE A 39 -14.19 13.72 3.38
CA PHE A 39 -13.39 13.97 2.18
C PHE A 39 -13.02 15.46 2.09
N ILE A 40 -11.76 15.73 1.76
CA ILE A 40 -11.29 17.07 1.45
C ILE A 40 -11.39 17.24 -0.05
N CYS A 41 -12.42 17.97 -0.48
CA CYS A 41 -12.78 18.10 -1.87
C CYS A 41 -12.43 19.50 -2.42
N PRO A 42 -12.23 19.61 -3.75
CA PRO A 42 -12.18 20.90 -4.44
C PRO A 42 -13.43 21.76 -4.22
N GLU A 43 -13.34 23.06 -4.51
CA GLU A 43 -14.40 24.04 -4.24
C GLU A 43 -15.71 23.68 -4.95
N GLU A 44 -15.64 23.25 -6.21
CA GLU A 44 -16.78 22.85 -7.02
C GLU A 44 -17.54 21.65 -6.43
N VAL A 45 -16.82 20.71 -5.83
CA VAL A 45 -17.41 19.54 -5.16
C VAL A 45 -18.00 19.94 -3.82
N ARG A 46 -17.33 20.83 -3.07
CA ARG A 46 -17.84 21.36 -1.79
C ARG A 46 -19.14 22.14 -1.95
N LYS A 47 -19.33 22.85 -3.06
CA LYS A 47 -20.59 23.55 -3.37
C LYS A 47 -21.78 22.60 -3.50
N VAL A 48 -21.55 21.35 -3.91
CA VAL A 48 -22.60 20.34 -4.12
C VAL A 48 -22.80 19.45 -2.89
N PHE A 49 -21.70 18.94 -2.32
CA PHE A 49 -21.75 17.96 -1.22
C PHE A 49 -21.53 18.59 0.18
N GLY A 50 -21.31 19.90 0.27
CA GLY A 50 -21.00 20.62 1.50
C GLY A 50 -19.50 20.64 1.85
N ASP A 51 -19.15 21.30 2.96
CA ASP A 51 -17.75 21.50 3.35
C ASP A 51 -17.05 20.27 3.90
N LYS A 52 -17.81 19.33 4.49
CA LYS A 52 -17.27 18.12 5.13
C LYS A 52 -18.05 16.87 4.70
N PRO A 53 -18.06 16.53 3.41
CA PRO A 53 -18.81 15.38 2.93
C PRO A 53 -18.19 14.07 3.43
N LYS A 54 -19.00 13.19 4.00
CA LYS A 54 -18.59 11.82 4.37
C LYS A 54 -18.94 10.77 3.32
N GLU A 55 -19.71 11.21 2.32
CA GLU A 55 -20.27 10.40 1.25
C GLU A 55 -20.21 11.19 -0.05
N LEU A 56 -19.74 10.55 -1.12
CA LEU A 56 -19.71 11.10 -2.47
C LEU A 56 -20.43 10.14 -3.39
N ARG A 57 -21.35 10.68 -4.19
CA ARG A 57 -21.97 9.93 -5.29
C ARG A 57 -21.02 9.95 -6.48
N ILE A 58 -20.53 8.79 -6.88
CA ILE A 58 -19.50 8.62 -7.92
C ILE A 58 -20.01 7.73 -9.06
N MET A 59 -19.36 7.79 -10.22
CA MET A 59 -19.54 6.85 -11.33
C MET A 59 -18.18 6.51 -11.96
N PHE A 60 -18.06 5.36 -12.62
CA PHE A 60 -16.89 5.01 -13.41
C PHE A 60 -17.14 5.21 -14.91
N PRO A 61 -16.19 5.76 -15.68
CA PRO A 61 -16.41 6.03 -17.09
C PRO A 61 -16.28 4.79 -17.99
N THR A 62 -15.53 3.76 -17.55
CA THR A 62 -15.29 2.53 -18.32
C THR A 62 -15.38 1.29 -17.45
N ASP A 63 -15.57 0.13 -18.08
CA ASP A 63 -15.61 -1.17 -17.39
C ASP A 63 -14.23 -1.74 -17.08
N ASP A 64 -13.18 -1.17 -17.68
CA ASP A 64 -11.79 -1.54 -17.46
C ASP A 64 -11.27 -0.92 -16.17
N GLN A 65 -11.34 -1.70 -15.10
CA GLN A 65 -10.91 -1.33 -13.75
C GLN A 65 -9.43 -0.92 -13.70
N THR A 66 -8.58 -1.41 -14.61
CA THR A 66 -7.15 -1.08 -14.59
C THR A 66 -6.88 0.40 -14.89
N GLN A 67 -7.83 1.07 -15.57
CA GLN A 67 -7.71 2.47 -15.97
C GLN A 67 -8.03 3.44 -14.83
N TRP A 68 -9.02 3.13 -13.99
CA TRP A 68 -9.47 4.00 -12.90
C TRP A 68 -9.20 3.49 -11.50
N ALA A 69 -8.80 2.24 -11.27
CA ALA A 69 -8.47 1.71 -9.95
C ALA A 69 -7.09 1.05 -9.96
N SER A 70 -6.09 1.76 -10.50
CA SER A 70 -4.73 1.25 -10.62
C SER A 70 -4.12 1.03 -9.24
N GLN A 71 -3.60 -0.18 -8.98
CA GLN A 71 -3.06 -0.61 -7.70
C GLN A 71 -1.60 -1.03 -7.88
N PHE A 72 -0.67 -0.25 -7.32
CA PHE A 72 0.76 -0.54 -7.42
C PHE A 72 1.48 -0.18 -6.13
N LEU A 73 2.60 -0.86 -5.87
CA LEU A 73 3.63 -0.38 -4.95
C LEU A 73 4.33 0.80 -5.61
N ARG A 74 4.36 1.94 -4.93
CA ARG A 74 4.97 3.17 -5.44
C ARG A 74 5.99 3.71 -4.45
N CYS A 75 7.18 4.02 -4.96
CA CYS A 75 8.25 4.67 -4.23
C CYS A 75 8.54 6.03 -4.87
N TYR A 76 8.66 7.05 -4.04
CA TYR A 76 8.90 8.43 -4.45
C TYR A 76 10.19 9.00 -3.84
N SER A 77 10.87 9.86 -4.59
CA SER A 77 11.97 10.71 -4.13
C SER A 77 11.56 12.18 -4.26
N ALA A 78 12.03 13.02 -3.33
CA ALA A 78 11.78 14.45 -3.33
C ALA A 78 12.25 15.12 -4.64
N THR A 79 13.37 14.67 -5.20
CA THR A 79 14.01 15.33 -6.35
C THR A 79 13.56 14.78 -7.70
N ARG A 80 13.20 13.49 -7.77
CA ARG A 80 12.97 12.76 -9.05
C ARG A 80 11.53 12.26 -9.23
N GLY A 81 10.64 12.55 -8.27
CA GLY A 81 9.26 12.08 -8.27
C GLY A 81 9.18 10.56 -8.11
N LEU A 82 8.33 9.90 -8.92
CA LEU A 82 8.22 8.44 -8.92
C LEU A 82 9.57 7.80 -9.35
N VAL A 83 10.16 7.01 -8.46
CA VAL A 83 11.43 6.30 -8.68
C VAL A 83 11.26 4.81 -8.88
N CYS A 84 10.19 4.21 -8.33
CA CYS A 84 9.90 2.80 -8.53
C CYS A 84 8.39 2.55 -8.50
N ARG A 85 7.92 1.70 -9.42
CA ARG A 85 6.53 1.21 -9.50
C ARG A 85 6.57 -0.30 -9.68
N GLY A 86 5.94 -1.04 -8.77
CA GLY A 86 5.89 -2.51 -8.83
C GLY A 86 4.54 -3.08 -8.43
N ASP A 87 4.38 -4.37 -8.69
CA ASP A 87 3.18 -5.16 -8.35
C ASP A 87 3.39 -6.10 -7.15
N GLY A 88 4.63 -6.25 -6.69
CA GLY A 88 5.01 -7.17 -5.61
C GLY A 88 5.81 -8.38 -6.09
N GLU A 89 5.98 -8.54 -7.40
CA GLU A 89 6.83 -9.55 -8.04
C GLU A 89 7.84 -8.89 -8.99
N THR A 90 7.39 -7.93 -9.80
CA THR A 90 8.19 -7.12 -10.73
C THR A 90 8.02 -5.64 -10.43
N ALA A 91 9.05 -4.85 -10.76
CA ALA A 91 8.98 -3.40 -10.68
C ALA A 91 9.77 -2.74 -11.79
N VAL A 92 9.27 -1.61 -12.27
CA VAL A 92 10.02 -0.68 -13.11
C VAL A 92 10.61 0.39 -12.20
N ALA A 93 11.93 0.43 -12.10
CA ALA A 93 12.66 1.36 -11.24
C ALA A 93 13.65 2.21 -12.05
N LYS A 94 13.84 3.46 -11.61
CA LYS A 94 14.97 4.28 -12.01
C LYS A 94 16.19 3.77 -11.27
N ILE A 95 17.14 3.18 -11.98
CA ILE A 95 18.39 2.66 -11.45
C ILE A 95 19.52 3.61 -11.81
N ASP A 96 20.39 3.89 -10.85
CA ASP A 96 21.66 4.59 -11.09
C ASP A 96 22.64 3.63 -11.78
N THR A 97 23.13 4.02 -12.95
CA THR A 97 24.02 3.18 -13.79
C THR A 97 25.36 2.90 -13.11
N ARG A 98 25.80 3.75 -12.18
CA ARG A 98 27.08 3.62 -11.48
C ARG A 98 27.02 2.70 -10.27
N THR A 99 25.93 2.76 -9.50
CA THR A 99 25.78 1.96 -8.26
C THR A 99 24.95 0.70 -8.48
N GLY A 100 24.12 0.65 -9.53
CA GLY A 100 23.15 -0.41 -9.76
C GLY A 100 21.96 -0.39 -8.79
N GLU A 101 21.83 0.65 -7.96
CA GLU A 101 20.77 0.81 -6.98
C GLU A 101 19.65 1.75 -7.46
N ILE A 102 18.51 1.75 -6.76
CA ILE A 102 17.42 2.70 -7.05
C ILE A 102 17.93 4.13 -6.88
N ALA A 103 17.72 4.94 -7.91
CA ALA A 103 18.22 6.29 -8.03
C ALA A 103 17.84 7.15 -6.81
N ASN A 104 18.84 7.85 -6.29
CA ASN A 104 18.70 8.82 -5.22
C ASN A 104 19.02 10.23 -5.73
N ARG A 105 19.18 11.19 -4.82
CA ARG A 105 19.50 12.58 -5.14
C ARG A 105 20.89 12.75 -5.77
N ASP A 106 21.85 11.92 -5.39
CA ASP A 106 23.25 11.98 -5.83
C ASP A 106 23.49 11.22 -7.14
N SER A 107 22.53 10.41 -7.57
CA SER A 107 22.55 9.79 -8.88
C SER A 107 22.63 10.86 -9.96
N VAL A 108 23.51 10.67 -10.95
CA VAL A 108 23.65 11.60 -12.08
C VAL A 108 23.07 10.94 -13.33
N GLU A 109 23.53 9.72 -13.63
CA GLU A 109 23.03 8.92 -14.74
C GLU A 109 22.03 7.88 -14.24
N THR A 110 20.83 7.89 -14.83
CA THR A 110 19.76 6.97 -14.44
C THR A 110 19.06 6.34 -15.63
N GLU A 111 18.80 5.05 -15.53
CA GLU A 111 18.10 4.26 -16.54
C GLU A 111 16.83 3.63 -15.94
N MET A 112 15.78 3.49 -16.75
CA MET A 112 14.58 2.75 -16.35
C MET A 112 14.80 1.27 -16.61
N LYS A 113 14.83 0.46 -15.54
CA LYS A 113 15.05 -0.99 -15.65
C LYS A 113 13.97 -1.77 -14.90
N GLU A 114 13.63 -2.92 -15.45
CA GLU A 114 12.80 -3.90 -14.78
C GLU A 114 13.64 -4.69 -13.76
N ILE A 115 13.17 -4.72 -12.51
CA ILE A 115 13.82 -5.37 -11.37
C ILE A 115 12.83 -6.27 -10.64
N THR A 116 13.34 -7.23 -9.87
CA THR A 116 12.50 -8.04 -8.98
C THR A 116 11.96 -7.19 -7.83
N CYS A 117 10.64 -7.20 -7.65
CA CYS A 117 9.97 -6.57 -6.52
C CYS A 117 9.70 -7.63 -5.45
N ASN A 118 10.16 -7.40 -4.22
CA ASN A 118 9.77 -8.22 -3.07
C ASN A 118 9.59 -7.31 -1.84
N PRO A 119 8.35 -7.01 -1.43
CA PRO A 119 8.07 -6.13 -0.31
C PRO A 119 8.72 -6.58 1.02
N ALA A 120 8.89 -7.88 1.22
CA ALA A 120 9.50 -8.42 2.46
C ALA A 120 11.00 -8.13 2.53
N LYS A 121 11.71 -8.11 1.40
CA LYS A 121 13.16 -7.85 1.31
C LYS A 121 13.51 -6.40 0.97
N CYS A 122 12.53 -5.62 0.52
CA CYS A 122 12.75 -4.25 0.04
C CYS A 122 12.91 -3.26 1.19
N THR A 123 14.12 -2.71 1.34
CA THR A 123 14.43 -1.70 2.37
C THR A 123 13.51 -0.47 2.26
N PHE A 124 13.21 -0.03 1.03
CA PHE A 124 12.32 1.11 0.80
C PHE A 124 10.89 0.87 1.29
N TYR A 125 10.40 -0.36 1.22
CA TYR A 125 9.08 -0.73 1.73
C TYR A 125 9.11 -0.80 3.27
N GLN A 126 10.15 -1.39 3.85
CA GLN A 126 10.31 -1.50 5.30
C GLN A 126 10.40 -0.12 5.99
N VAL A 127 11.08 0.84 5.36
CA VAL A 127 11.16 2.23 5.87
C VAL A 127 9.96 3.11 5.47
N ALA A 128 8.89 2.51 4.94
CA ALA A 128 7.64 3.17 4.53
C ALA A 128 7.80 4.29 3.48
N ARG A 129 8.87 4.24 2.67
CA ARG A 129 9.12 5.12 1.51
C ARG A 129 8.52 4.56 0.22
N CYS A 130 8.38 3.23 0.14
CA CYS A 130 7.54 2.55 -0.82
C CYS A 130 6.23 2.14 -0.15
N ARG A 131 5.09 2.46 -0.75
CA ARG A 131 3.76 2.14 -0.21
C ARG A 131 2.88 1.53 -1.29
N ARG A 132 1.97 0.66 -0.88
CA ARG A 132 0.85 0.26 -1.74
C ARG A 132 -0.05 1.46 -1.94
N VAL A 133 -0.34 1.82 -3.18
CA VAL A 133 -1.21 2.94 -3.53
C VAL A 133 -2.23 2.48 -4.55
N MET A 134 -3.49 2.74 -4.25
CA MET A 134 -4.58 2.70 -5.23
C MET A 134 -4.91 4.11 -5.64
N ASN A 135 -4.85 4.36 -6.95
CA ASN A 135 -5.35 5.58 -7.55
C ASN A 135 -6.74 5.28 -8.07
N LEU A 136 -7.75 5.83 -7.40
CA LEU A 136 -9.15 5.71 -7.78
C LEU A 136 -9.56 6.96 -8.56
N GLN A 137 -9.90 6.82 -9.84
CA GLN A 137 -10.45 7.88 -10.69
C GLN A 137 -11.95 7.66 -10.90
N PHE A 138 -12.74 8.71 -10.76
CA PHE A 138 -14.19 8.61 -10.89
C PHE A 138 -14.81 9.92 -11.38
N LEU A 139 -16.02 9.81 -11.89
CA LEU A 139 -16.88 10.93 -12.24
C LEU A 139 -17.72 11.33 -11.03
N LEU A 140 -18.00 12.62 -10.90
CA LEU A 140 -18.98 13.15 -9.95
C LEU A 140 -20.18 13.68 -10.74
N PRO A 141 -21.25 12.89 -10.92
CA PRO A 141 -22.38 13.24 -11.80
C PRO A 141 -23.14 14.49 -11.34
N ASP A 142 -23.11 14.77 -10.04
CA ASP A 142 -23.80 15.93 -9.46
C ASP A 142 -22.96 17.23 -9.51
N CYS A 143 -21.68 17.14 -9.92
CA CYS A 143 -20.77 18.29 -9.99
C CYS A 143 -20.69 18.87 -11.41
N PRO A 144 -20.55 20.19 -11.56
CA PRO A 144 -20.32 20.80 -12.87
C PRO A 144 -18.93 20.44 -13.40
N GLY A 145 -18.84 20.22 -14.72
CA GLY A 145 -17.60 19.88 -15.42
C GLY A 145 -17.58 18.45 -15.95
N PHE A 146 -16.96 18.27 -17.13
CA PHE A 146 -16.86 16.96 -17.77
C PHE A 146 -15.42 16.43 -17.65
N GLY A 147 -15.18 15.60 -16.64
CA GLY A 147 -13.87 15.03 -16.37
C GLY A 147 -13.83 14.18 -15.09
N VAL A 148 -12.65 13.68 -14.76
CA VAL A 148 -12.45 12.77 -13.62
C VAL A 148 -11.83 13.44 -12.42
N TYR A 149 -12.24 13.00 -11.23
CA TYR A 149 -11.61 13.29 -9.96
C TYR A 149 -10.76 12.09 -9.54
N GLN A 150 -9.61 12.34 -8.91
CA GLN A 150 -8.73 11.29 -8.42
C GLN A 150 -8.71 11.28 -6.88
N LEU A 151 -8.75 10.09 -6.30
CA LEU A 151 -8.54 9.84 -4.87
C LEU A 151 -7.47 8.77 -4.72
N ASP A 152 -6.47 9.03 -3.88
CA ASP A 152 -5.38 8.10 -3.64
C ASP A 152 -5.49 7.52 -2.23
N THR A 153 -5.32 6.20 -2.09
CA THR A 153 -5.33 5.53 -0.78
C THR A 153 -4.23 4.47 -0.68
N SER A 154 -3.61 4.38 0.50
CA SER A 154 -2.66 3.31 0.81
C SER A 154 -3.19 2.24 1.78
N SER A 155 -4.38 2.43 2.35
CA SER A 155 -4.93 1.62 3.44
C SER A 155 -5.38 0.22 3.01
N PHE A 156 -4.82 -0.84 3.64
CA PHE A 156 -5.08 -2.26 3.28
C PHE A 156 -6.55 -2.54 3.07
N TYR A 157 -7.30 -2.30 4.13
CA TYR A 157 -8.74 -2.51 4.22
C TYR A 157 -9.53 -1.66 3.23
N SER A 158 -9.12 -0.41 2.96
CA SER A 158 -9.83 0.44 1.98
C SER A 158 -9.78 -0.13 0.58
N ILE A 159 -8.60 -0.58 0.13
CA ILE A 159 -8.43 -1.16 -1.20
C ILE A 159 -9.19 -2.49 -1.30
N VAL A 160 -9.12 -3.34 -0.26
CA VAL A 160 -9.87 -4.61 -0.23
C VAL A 160 -11.38 -4.35 -0.27
N ASN A 161 -11.90 -3.45 0.56
CA ASN A 161 -13.33 -3.11 0.58
C ASN A 161 -13.80 -2.61 -0.79
N ILE A 162 -13.04 -1.71 -1.44
CA ILE A 162 -13.39 -1.23 -2.78
C ILE A 162 -13.39 -2.38 -3.78
N ASN A 163 -12.33 -3.20 -3.83
CA ASN A 163 -12.25 -4.33 -4.75
C ASN A 163 -13.40 -5.33 -4.55
N SER A 164 -13.73 -5.67 -3.29
CA SER A 164 -14.84 -6.57 -2.98
C SER A 164 -16.19 -6.01 -3.42
N SER A 165 -16.45 -4.71 -3.18
CA SER A 165 -17.67 -4.06 -3.66
C SER A 165 -17.75 -4.04 -5.20
N LEU A 166 -16.64 -3.78 -5.88
CA LEU A 166 -16.58 -3.80 -7.35
C LEU A 166 -16.88 -5.18 -7.91
N GLU A 167 -16.31 -6.23 -7.33
CA GLU A 167 -16.55 -7.61 -7.78
C GLU A 167 -18.03 -7.99 -7.62
N LEU A 168 -18.64 -7.60 -6.49
CA LEU A 168 -20.07 -7.82 -6.26
C LEU A 168 -20.94 -7.08 -7.28
N ILE A 169 -20.63 -5.81 -7.55
CA ILE A 169 -21.40 -5.01 -8.52
C ILE A 169 -21.21 -5.59 -9.93
N ARG A 170 -19.99 -5.97 -10.31
CA ARG A 170 -19.71 -6.60 -11.60
C ARG A 170 -20.49 -7.91 -11.75
N GLY A 171 -20.51 -8.75 -10.71
CA GLY A 171 -21.25 -10.01 -10.70
C GLY A 171 -22.77 -9.83 -10.78
N THR A 172 -23.30 -8.73 -10.24
CA THR A 172 -24.75 -8.45 -10.23
C THR A 172 -25.23 -7.72 -11.48
N CYS A 173 -24.46 -6.73 -11.95
CA CYS A 173 -24.84 -5.83 -13.05
C CYS A 173 -24.25 -6.23 -14.41
N GLY A 174 -23.23 -7.10 -14.42
CA GLY A 174 -22.44 -7.41 -15.62
C GLY A 174 -21.52 -6.26 -16.10
N ARG A 175 -21.57 -5.10 -15.45
CA ARG A 175 -20.83 -3.88 -15.80
C ARG A 175 -20.57 -2.99 -14.58
N LEU A 176 -19.63 -2.07 -14.71
CA LEU A 176 -19.26 -1.04 -13.71
C LEU A 176 -19.39 0.38 -14.28
N SER A 177 -19.34 0.53 -15.60
CA SER A 177 -19.43 1.83 -16.26
C SER A 177 -20.79 2.48 -16.07
N MET A 178 -20.77 3.79 -15.79
CA MET A 178 -21.93 4.68 -15.71
C MET A 178 -23.00 4.24 -14.69
N ILE A 179 -22.65 3.39 -13.72
CA ILE A 179 -23.50 3.06 -12.58
C ILE A 179 -23.20 4.04 -11.45
N PRO A 180 -24.20 4.79 -10.96
CA PRO A 180 -24.01 5.61 -9.78
C PRO A 180 -23.71 4.74 -8.55
N LEU A 181 -22.67 5.07 -7.81
CA LEU A 181 -22.26 4.38 -6.60
C LEU A 181 -22.04 5.42 -5.50
N SER A 182 -22.09 4.97 -4.26
CA SER A 182 -21.83 5.79 -3.10
C SER A 182 -20.50 5.39 -2.46
N LEU A 183 -19.54 6.31 -2.50
CA LEU A 183 -18.24 6.20 -1.85
C LEU A 183 -18.31 6.87 -0.48
N LYS A 184 -18.11 6.10 0.59
CA LYS A 184 -18.24 6.55 1.98
C LYS A 184 -16.94 6.36 2.74
N LEU A 185 -16.67 7.25 3.68
CA LEU A 185 -15.63 7.07 4.69
C LEU A 185 -16.27 6.56 5.98
N VAL A 186 -16.02 5.29 6.31
CA VAL A 186 -16.65 4.61 7.48
C VAL A 186 -15.61 4.23 8.51
N GLU A 187 -16.01 4.22 9.77
CA GLU A 187 -15.19 3.73 10.87
C GLU A 187 -15.28 2.20 10.93
N GLN A 188 -14.13 1.55 10.97
CA GLN A 188 -14.02 0.10 11.07
C GLN A 188 -13.06 -0.23 12.21
N GLU A 189 -13.51 -1.07 13.13
CA GLU A 189 -12.62 -1.66 14.13
C GLU A 189 -11.77 -2.73 13.47
N VAL A 190 -10.46 -2.55 13.53
CA VAL A 190 -9.48 -3.51 13.03
C VAL A 190 -8.57 -3.93 14.18
N GLN A 191 -7.95 -5.10 14.06
CA GLN A 191 -6.97 -5.61 15.02
C GLN A 191 -5.59 -5.80 14.37
N PRO A 192 -4.91 -4.72 13.93
CA PRO A 192 -3.51 -4.81 13.55
C PRO A 192 -2.70 -5.30 14.76
N GLU A 193 -1.99 -6.42 14.61
CA GLU A 193 -1.14 -7.02 15.64
C GLU A 193 -1.89 -7.36 16.95
N GLY A 194 -3.18 -7.75 16.84
CA GLY A 194 -4.01 -8.15 18.00
C GLY A 194 -4.53 -7.00 18.87
N LYS A 195 -4.19 -5.74 18.55
CA LYS A 195 -4.68 -4.56 19.28
C LYS A 195 -5.86 -3.93 18.54
N LYS A 196 -7.01 -3.80 19.21
CA LYS A 196 -8.18 -3.10 18.67
C LYS A 196 -7.83 -1.65 18.39
N LYS A 197 -7.97 -1.24 17.14
CA LYS A 197 -7.81 0.14 16.68
C LYS A 197 -8.96 0.48 15.74
N THR A 198 -9.66 1.56 16.03
CA THR A 198 -10.64 2.11 15.09
C THR A 198 -9.90 2.85 13.99
N VAL A 199 -10.07 2.40 12.76
CA VAL A 199 -9.50 3.06 11.57
C VAL A 199 -10.61 3.49 10.64
N ARG A 200 -10.36 4.53 9.85
CA ARG A 200 -11.29 4.94 8.80
C ARG A 200 -10.92 4.28 7.50
N VAL A 201 -11.90 3.66 6.87
CA VAL A 201 -11.75 2.95 5.61
C VAL A 201 -12.72 3.47 4.58
N LEU A 202 -12.32 3.38 3.33
CA LEU A 202 -13.24 3.57 2.23
C LEU A 202 -14.17 2.37 2.12
N SER A 203 -15.44 2.67 1.97
CA SER A 203 -16.48 1.70 1.66
C SER A 203 -17.24 2.19 0.44
N MET A 204 -17.57 1.27 -0.46
CA MET A 204 -18.36 1.57 -1.63
C MET A 204 -19.63 0.75 -1.60
N THR A 205 -20.76 1.42 -1.80
CA THR A 205 -22.09 0.81 -1.73
C THR A 205 -22.93 1.28 -2.91
N ALA A 206 -23.84 0.43 -3.37
CA ALA A 206 -24.89 0.82 -4.29
C ALA A 206 -26.15 1.10 -3.46
N PRO A 207 -26.65 2.35 -3.37
CA PRO A 207 -27.84 2.69 -2.58
C PRO A 207 -29.14 2.27 -3.29
N TYR A 208 -29.12 1.19 -4.06
CA TYR A 208 -30.19 0.76 -4.95
C TYR A 208 -30.72 -0.62 -4.56
N SER A 209 -32.01 -0.82 -4.76
CA SER A 209 -32.63 -2.14 -4.69
C SER A 209 -32.15 -3.03 -5.84
N LEU A 210 -32.27 -4.35 -5.66
CA LEU A 210 -31.94 -5.30 -6.73
C LEU A 210 -32.74 -5.04 -8.02
N VAL A 211 -33.98 -4.55 -7.91
CA VAL A 211 -34.83 -4.21 -9.06
C VAL A 211 -34.27 -3.00 -9.83
N GLU A 212 -33.79 -1.97 -9.13
CA GLU A 212 -33.16 -0.81 -9.74
C GLU A 212 -31.82 -1.17 -10.37
N ILE A 213 -31.03 -2.01 -9.71
CA ILE A 213 -29.78 -2.54 -10.24
C ILE A 213 -30.01 -3.31 -11.55
N GLN A 214 -31.05 -4.14 -11.61
CA GLN A 214 -31.43 -4.84 -12.85
C GLN A 214 -31.83 -3.86 -13.97
N ARG A 215 -32.51 -2.76 -13.67
CA ARG A 215 -32.80 -1.72 -14.67
C ARG A 215 -31.53 -1.10 -15.22
N TYR A 216 -30.54 -0.84 -14.36
CA TYR A 216 -29.23 -0.38 -14.81
C TYR A 216 -28.51 -1.42 -15.66
N ALA A 217 -28.64 -2.71 -15.40
CA ALA A 217 -28.04 -3.76 -16.26
C ALA A 217 -28.62 -3.80 -17.69
N GLN A 218 -29.87 -3.37 -17.88
CA GLN A 218 -30.56 -3.39 -19.18
C GLN A 218 -30.25 -2.18 -20.09
N ILE A 219 -29.63 -1.13 -19.56
CA ILE A 219 -29.22 0.04 -20.36
C ILE A 219 -27.91 -0.31 -21.09
N PRO A 220 -27.80 -0.12 -22.42
CA PRO A 220 -26.60 -0.48 -23.16
C PRO A 220 -25.36 0.26 -22.64
N PRO A 221 -24.17 -0.38 -22.66
CA PRO A 221 -22.92 0.29 -22.31
C PRO A 221 -22.65 1.43 -23.29
N GLY A 222 -22.36 2.62 -22.76
CA GLY A 222 -21.89 3.75 -23.55
C GLY A 222 -20.51 3.48 -24.15
N GLN A 223 -20.12 4.24 -25.17
CA GLN A 223 -18.79 4.12 -25.80
C GLN A 223 -17.66 4.29 -24.78
N VAL A 224 -16.56 3.56 -25.00
CA VAL A 224 -15.36 3.56 -24.16
C VAL A 224 -14.67 4.92 -24.22
N LEU A 225 -14.63 5.65 -23.11
CA LEU A 225 -13.87 6.89 -22.93
C LEU A 225 -12.55 6.58 -22.23
N LEU A 226 -11.39 6.85 -22.82
CA LEU A 226 -10.13 6.58 -22.14
C LEU A 226 -9.90 7.59 -21.01
N LEU A 227 -9.34 7.09 -19.92
CA LEU A 227 -8.97 7.89 -18.76
C LEU A 227 -7.59 8.53 -18.95
N PRO A 228 -7.35 9.70 -18.32
CA PRO A 228 -6.01 10.23 -18.25
C PRO A 228 -5.14 9.31 -17.37
N PRO A 229 -3.84 9.17 -17.66
CA PRO A 229 -2.96 8.38 -16.80
C PRO A 229 -3.03 8.90 -15.36
N PRO A 230 -3.01 8.04 -14.33
CA PRO A 230 -3.03 8.46 -12.93
C PRO A 230 -1.85 9.38 -12.64
N ASP A 231 -2.03 10.28 -11.68
CA ASP A 231 -0.97 11.21 -11.31
C ASP A 231 0.30 10.46 -10.90
N ASN A 232 1.44 10.96 -11.41
CA ASN A 232 2.76 10.50 -11.02
C ASN A 232 3.37 11.41 -9.95
N GLU A 233 2.69 12.48 -9.54
CA GLU A 233 3.04 13.25 -8.36
C GLU A 233 2.78 12.44 -7.09
N ALA A 234 3.63 12.65 -6.08
CA ALA A 234 3.47 11.98 -4.79
C ALA A 234 2.25 12.58 -4.08
N PRO A 235 1.27 11.77 -3.64
CA PRO A 235 0.19 12.28 -2.81
C PRO A 235 0.76 12.78 -1.48
N ASP A 236 0.77 14.10 -1.30
CA ASP A 236 1.18 14.83 -0.10
C ASP A 236 0.76 14.20 1.24
N ASP A 237 -0.47 13.68 1.28
CA ASP A 237 -1.09 13.07 2.45
C ASP A 237 -0.60 11.64 2.71
N LEU A 238 -0.10 10.95 1.68
CA LEU A 238 0.51 9.62 1.79
C LEU A 238 2.03 9.69 1.91
N PHE A 239 2.65 10.72 1.34
CA PHE A 239 4.09 10.96 1.25
C PHE A 239 4.42 12.40 1.64
N PRO A 240 4.43 12.73 2.95
CA PRO A 240 4.81 14.05 3.42
C PRO A 240 6.31 14.33 3.19
N ASP A 241 6.68 15.61 3.16
CA ASP A 241 8.03 16.09 2.83
C ASP A 241 9.11 15.53 3.75
N GLU A 242 8.78 15.15 4.97
CA GLU A 242 9.68 14.50 5.92
C GLU A 242 10.00 13.04 5.56
N ILE A 243 9.05 12.32 4.96
CA ILE A 243 9.29 10.96 4.44
C ILE A 243 10.09 11.05 3.15
N LEU A 244 9.83 12.06 2.33
CA LEU A 244 10.57 12.31 1.09
C LEU A 244 11.98 12.86 1.38
N GLY A 245 12.15 13.65 2.43
CA GLY A 245 13.37 14.36 2.84
C GLY A 245 14.30 13.56 3.76
N LYS A 246 13.87 12.40 4.27
CA LYS A 246 14.78 11.37 4.83
C LYS A 246 15.56 10.68 3.71
N GLU A 247 16.28 11.47 2.92
CA GLU A 247 17.25 11.02 1.91
C GLU A 247 18.63 10.75 2.52
N GLU A 248 18.72 10.55 3.84
CA GLU A 248 19.92 9.88 4.35
C GLU A 248 19.99 8.49 3.70
N PRO A 249 21.18 8.02 3.29
CA PRO A 249 21.34 6.62 2.92
C PRO A 249 20.71 5.77 4.03
N PRO A 250 20.29 4.52 3.78
CA PRO A 250 20.13 3.60 4.87
C PRO A 250 21.48 3.58 5.60
N LYS A 251 21.60 4.37 6.69
CA LYS A 251 22.72 4.29 7.61
C LYS A 251 22.71 2.83 7.98
N THR A 252 23.76 2.15 7.57
CA THR A 252 24.02 0.77 7.93
C THR A 252 23.80 0.71 9.43
N ILE A 253 22.67 0.14 9.86
CA ILE A 253 22.42 -0.04 11.28
C ILE A 253 23.60 -0.87 11.77
N LEU A 254 24.37 -0.20 12.61
CA LEU A 254 25.72 -0.51 12.99
C LEU A 254 25.78 -1.95 13.52
N GLY A 255 26.51 -2.81 12.81
CA GLY A 255 27.23 -4.01 13.27
C GLY A 255 26.51 -5.10 14.06
N SER A 256 25.78 -4.77 15.11
CA SER A 256 25.39 -5.70 16.18
C SER A 256 23.99 -6.30 15.98
N ASP A 257 23.04 -5.55 15.40
CA ASP A 257 21.66 -6.02 15.20
C ASP A 257 21.50 -6.90 13.96
N LYS A 258 22.31 -6.70 12.91
CA LYS A 258 22.27 -7.55 11.71
C LYS A 258 22.71 -8.98 12.01
N GLU A 259 23.77 -9.14 12.80
CA GLU A 259 24.29 -10.45 13.18
C GLU A 259 23.31 -11.18 14.08
N LEU A 260 22.71 -10.47 15.05
CA LEU A 260 21.64 -11.01 15.89
C LEU A 260 20.41 -11.44 15.07
N MET A 261 19.98 -10.64 14.10
CA MET A 261 18.84 -10.96 13.22
C MET A 261 19.15 -12.15 12.29
N LEU A 262 20.36 -12.22 11.72
CA LEU A 262 20.79 -13.36 10.90
C LEU A 262 20.85 -14.65 11.71
N LEU A 263 21.37 -14.59 12.94
CA LEU A 263 21.39 -15.73 13.86
C LEU A 263 19.97 -16.14 14.26
N TRP A 264 19.09 -15.18 14.52
CA TRP A 264 17.68 -15.43 14.83
C TRP A 264 16.95 -16.15 13.69
N ASP A 265 17.11 -15.68 12.45
CA ASP A 265 16.50 -16.30 11.27
C ASP A 265 17.05 -17.71 10.97
N ARG A 266 18.35 -17.91 11.20
CA ARG A 266 18.99 -19.22 11.02
C ARG A 266 18.51 -20.22 12.07
N VAL A 267 18.36 -19.80 13.33
CA VAL A 267 17.80 -20.62 14.40
C VAL A 267 16.34 -20.96 14.13
N LYS A 268 15.50 -19.98 13.75
CA LYS A 268 14.09 -20.21 13.37
C LYS A 268 13.95 -21.28 12.29
N SER A 269 14.75 -21.15 11.23
CA SER A 269 14.76 -22.09 10.11
C SER A 269 15.11 -23.51 10.57
N LYS A 270 16.07 -23.67 11.49
CA LYS A 270 16.49 -24.97 12.02
C LYS A 270 15.47 -25.58 12.99
N VAL A 271 14.88 -24.77 13.87
CA VAL A 271 13.83 -25.20 14.80
C VAL A 271 12.63 -25.75 14.04
N TRP A 272 12.21 -25.09 12.95
CA TRP A 272 11.12 -25.55 12.08
C TRP A 272 11.51 -26.76 11.23
N GLN A 273 12.74 -26.83 10.71
CA GLN A 273 13.23 -28.02 9.98
C GLN A 273 13.25 -29.28 10.85
N MET A 274 13.58 -29.14 12.14
CA MET A 274 13.69 -30.27 13.07
C MET A 274 12.35 -30.60 13.76
N ALA A 275 11.26 -29.88 13.46
CA ALA A 275 9.94 -30.03 14.08
C ALA A 275 10.01 -30.13 15.62
N MET A 276 10.85 -29.29 16.23
CA MET A 276 11.10 -29.30 17.68
C MET A 276 9.80 -29.05 18.46
N GLN A 277 9.62 -29.76 19.57
CA GLN A 277 8.49 -29.52 20.47
C GLN A 277 8.80 -28.39 21.45
N ASP A 278 7.76 -27.66 21.89
CA ASP A 278 7.89 -26.50 22.80
C ASP A 278 8.69 -26.81 24.08
N TYR A 279 8.50 -28.01 24.62
CA TYR A 279 9.26 -28.49 25.79
C TYR A 279 10.77 -28.58 25.54
N GLN A 280 11.21 -28.94 24.32
CA GLN A 280 12.63 -29.07 23.98
C GLN A 280 13.31 -27.70 23.88
N VAL A 281 12.61 -26.72 23.32
CA VAL A 281 13.07 -25.32 23.22
C VAL A 281 13.12 -24.69 24.61
N SER A 282 12.01 -24.77 25.36
CA SER A 282 11.90 -24.18 26.70
C SER A 282 12.92 -24.77 27.67
N ASN A 283 13.09 -26.10 27.70
CA ASN A 283 14.04 -26.76 28.61
C ASN A 283 15.51 -26.41 28.28
N TRP A 284 15.86 -26.24 27.00
CA TRP A 284 17.23 -25.86 26.63
C TRP A 284 17.55 -24.42 27.06
N PHE A 285 16.65 -23.47 26.78
CA PHE A 285 16.84 -22.06 27.16
C PHE A 285 16.78 -21.86 28.68
N GLN A 286 15.94 -22.62 29.38
CA GLN A 286 15.88 -22.58 30.84
C GLN A 286 17.16 -23.15 31.48
N LYS A 287 17.69 -24.27 30.97
CA LYS A 287 18.87 -24.93 31.54
C LYS A 287 20.20 -24.20 31.25
N ASN A 288 20.33 -23.59 30.07
CA ASN A 288 21.60 -23.00 29.62
C ASN A 288 21.64 -21.46 29.72
N CYS A 289 20.48 -20.80 29.70
CA CYS A 289 20.39 -19.33 29.71
C CYS A 289 19.54 -18.79 30.87
N ASN A 290 18.88 -19.65 31.65
CA ASN A 290 17.91 -19.27 32.68
C ASN A 290 16.79 -18.34 32.16
N LEU A 291 16.36 -18.58 30.91
CA LEU A 291 15.30 -17.83 30.23
C LEU A 291 14.14 -18.77 29.88
N GLU A 292 12.91 -18.32 30.11
CA GLU A 292 11.70 -18.94 29.57
C GLU A 292 11.50 -18.44 28.14
N VAL A 293 11.73 -19.34 27.17
CA VAL A 293 11.55 -19.07 25.74
C VAL A 293 10.72 -20.20 25.16
N HIS A 294 9.56 -19.85 24.61
CA HIS A 294 8.64 -20.80 23.99
C HIS A 294 8.86 -20.84 22.48
N ILE A 295 8.37 -21.90 21.84
CA ILE A 295 8.39 -22.03 20.38
C ILE A 295 7.61 -20.90 19.70
N THR A 296 6.57 -20.37 20.35
CA THR A 296 5.79 -19.23 19.86
C THR A 296 6.58 -17.94 19.81
N ASP A 297 7.65 -17.81 20.59
CA ASP A 297 8.52 -16.64 20.53
C ASP A 297 9.32 -16.60 19.22
N PHE A 298 9.51 -17.75 18.57
CA PHE A 298 10.14 -17.86 17.26
C PHE A 298 9.21 -17.47 16.10
N ASP A 299 7.92 -17.24 16.36
CA ASP A 299 6.99 -16.65 15.37
C ASP A 299 7.16 -15.12 15.26
N LEU A 300 7.94 -14.51 16.16
CA LEU A 300 8.21 -13.09 16.17
C LEU A 300 9.23 -12.70 15.08
N LEU A 301 8.91 -11.61 14.39
CA LEU A 301 9.74 -11.03 13.32
C LEU A 301 11.11 -10.53 13.83
N THR A 302 11.23 -10.26 15.13
CA THR A 302 12.48 -9.84 15.79
C THR A 302 12.70 -10.67 17.06
N PRO A 303 13.96 -10.94 17.44
CA PRO A 303 14.25 -11.64 18.68
C PRO A 303 13.72 -10.82 19.87
N PRO A 304 13.07 -11.44 20.87
CA PRO A 304 12.74 -10.78 22.12
C PRO A 304 13.98 -10.10 22.72
N ASN A 305 13.83 -8.89 23.27
CA ASN A 305 14.93 -8.09 23.85
C ASN A 305 15.77 -8.80 24.94
N ARG A 306 15.29 -9.96 25.43
CA ARG A 306 15.95 -10.80 26.44
C ARG A 306 16.97 -11.78 25.83
N ILE A 307 16.94 -11.99 24.51
CA ILE A 307 17.78 -12.95 23.80
C ILE A 307 18.99 -12.24 23.20
N LYS A 308 20.19 -12.68 23.61
CA LYS A 308 21.48 -12.20 23.09
C LYS A 308 22.02 -13.14 22.00
N ALA A 309 22.89 -12.61 21.13
CA ALA A 309 23.48 -13.35 20.00
C ALA A 309 24.23 -14.61 20.47
N GLU A 310 24.95 -14.52 21.58
CA GLU A 310 25.71 -15.63 22.19
C GLU A 310 24.81 -16.83 22.55
N TYR A 311 23.57 -16.59 22.99
CA TYR A 311 22.63 -17.65 23.32
C TYR A 311 22.11 -18.37 22.08
N LEU A 312 21.86 -17.60 21.00
CA LEU A 312 21.41 -18.14 19.71
C LEU A 312 22.50 -18.94 19.02
N GLU A 313 23.74 -18.49 19.09
CA GLU A 313 24.88 -19.21 18.50
C GLU A 313 25.14 -20.55 19.21
N ASN A 314 25.06 -20.58 20.54
CA ASN A 314 25.18 -21.81 21.32
C ASN A 314 24.02 -22.77 21.10
N PHE A 315 22.81 -22.25 20.91
CA PHE A 315 21.64 -23.06 20.58
C PHE A 315 21.78 -23.68 19.20
N LEU A 316 22.17 -22.88 18.21
CA LEU A 316 22.42 -23.32 16.84
C LEU A 316 23.50 -24.43 16.78
N LYS A 317 24.64 -24.24 17.45
CA LYS A 317 25.70 -25.27 17.57
C LYS A 317 25.19 -26.55 18.23
N THR A 318 24.27 -26.44 19.18
CA THR A 318 23.66 -27.61 19.81
C THR A 318 22.76 -28.35 18.81
N LEU A 319 21.90 -27.63 18.09
CA LEU A 319 21.03 -28.21 17.06
C LEU A 319 21.82 -28.88 15.92
N GLU A 320 22.92 -28.25 15.48
CA GLU A 320 23.84 -28.79 14.47
C GLU A 320 24.51 -30.10 14.94
N ARG A 321 24.91 -30.19 16.23
CA ARG A 321 25.46 -31.44 16.80
C ARG A 321 24.46 -32.57 16.91
N TYR A 322 23.16 -32.28 17.04
CA TYR A 322 22.12 -33.30 17.02
C TYR A 322 21.81 -33.78 15.59
N THR A 323 22.03 -32.94 14.58
CA THR A 323 21.83 -33.31 13.17
C THR A 323 22.97 -34.18 12.63
N ASP A 324 24.21 -34.00 13.09
CA ASP A 324 25.37 -34.83 12.69
C ASP A 324 25.42 -36.23 13.33
N ARG A 325 24.54 -36.51 14.31
CA ARG A 325 24.44 -37.80 15.02
C ARG A 325 23.22 -38.63 14.61
N SER A 326 22.44 -38.15 13.65
CA SER A 326 21.22 -38.79 13.14
C SER A 326 21.44 -39.36 11.75
#